data_AF-A0A4W6E5K1-F1
#
_entry.id   AF-A0A4W6E5K1-F1
#
_cell.length_a   1.000
_cell.length_b   1.000
_cell.length_c   1.000
_cell.angle_alpha   90.00
_cell.angle_beta   90.00
_cell.angle_gamma   90.00
#
_symmetry.space_group_name_H-M   'P 1'
#
loop_
_entity.id
_entity.type
_entity.pdbx_description
1 polymer ?
#
loop_
_entity_poly.entity_id
_entity_poly.type
_entity_poly.pdbx_seq_one_letter_code
_entity_poly.pdbx_strand_id
1 'polypeptide(L)'
;MLVGCRSGLMVILSADLLLWLNAVTEDTIHEEIELEKEDRLHFSNTNSSEADGSDLAGDSTLCQCSASAACLTFRKGFEILYPFNIEFYLMAGCMIYVMWKNVGRRMSPGHHVTQKVTLHIVYQGGIIYGLVFGALVLAAGVTVFILYQVWVSQQQLRLTAFLVFYGYHLAVMPVMSLCSLTGLLVHRLERKAHEGGHNPTRSLDVILLVAAALGQLALSYFSLVAALALGTGGLLGDLDLSYSLLSLLELILQNIFIIEGLHRHPNLFAKKKEKWRSSIFKPKRKVTAATQEEKKTDISLLEGNTSAPPAVQEHDGKKSWTKRAIQEICAFLILSNIMLWVIPAFGVHPQFENGLGKQFFGFSAWFVLVNLGQPLSVFYRMHSVGALMELLISA
;
A
#
# COMPACT_ATOMS: atom_id res chain seq x y z
N MET A 1 23.34 28.10 -11.11
CA MET A 1 22.64 26.92 -11.68
C MET A 1 21.88 26.12 -10.61
N LEU A 2 22.55 25.58 -9.58
CA LEU A 2 21.90 24.80 -8.51
C LEU A 2 20.77 25.53 -7.76
N VAL A 3 20.95 26.81 -7.42
CA VAL A 3 19.92 27.63 -6.75
C VAL A 3 18.69 27.83 -7.64
N GLY A 4 18.90 28.08 -8.94
CA GLY A 4 17.81 28.21 -9.93
C GLY A 4 17.01 26.92 -10.08
N CYS A 5 17.68 25.75 -10.15
CA CYS A 5 16.98 24.46 -10.21
C CYS A 5 16.18 24.17 -8.93
N ARG A 6 16.72 24.50 -7.74
CA ARG A 6 16.01 24.32 -6.46
C ARG A 6 14.78 25.22 -6.36
N SER A 7 14.90 26.48 -6.81
CA SER A 7 13.77 27.41 -6.82
C SER A 7 12.70 26.98 -7.83
N GLY A 8 13.10 26.59 -9.05
CA GLY A 8 12.18 26.10 -10.07
C GLY A 8 11.40 24.86 -9.62
N LEU A 9 12.07 23.86 -9.04
CA LEU A 9 11.40 22.67 -8.51
C LEU A 9 10.45 22.99 -7.34
N MET A 10 10.74 24.01 -6.53
CA MET A 10 9.82 24.45 -5.47
C MET A 10 8.57 25.11 -6.04
N VAL A 11 8.71 25.92 -7.10
CA VAL A 11 7.56 26.52 -7.80
C VAL A 11 6.69 25.45 -8.44
N ILE A 12 7.30 24.46 -9.11
CA ILE A 12 6.56 23.33 -9.70
C ILE A 12 5.83 22.56 -8.60
N LEU A 13 6.49 22.28 -7.47
CA LEU A 13 5.86 21.60 -6.32
C LEU A 13 4.67 22.40 -5.77
N SER A 14 4.82 23.71 -5.60
CA SER A 14 3.72 24.56 -5.13
C SER A 14 2.54 24.59 -6.10
N ALA A 15 2.81 24.67 -7.41
CA ALA A 15 1.76 24.64 -8.43
C ALA A 15 1.03 23.29 -8.45
N ASP A 16 1.77 22.19 -8.36
CA ASP A 16 1.24 20.83 -8.29
C ASP A 16 0.36 20.61 -7.05
N LEU A 17 0.79 21.09 -5.88
CA LEU A 17 -0.01 21.04 -4.65
C LEU A 17 -1.28 21.89 -4.74
N LEU A 18 -1.25 23.04 -5.41
CA LEU A 18 -2.44 23.88 -5.63
C LEU A 18 -3.43 23.19 -6.59
N LEU A 19 -2.93 22.56 -7.66
CA LEU A 19 -3.76 21.79 -8.58
C LEU A 19 -4.39 20.58 -7.89
N TRP A 20 -3.62 19.89 -7.05
CA TRP A 20 -4.13 18.81 -6.20
C TRP A 20 -5.23 19.30 -5.26
N LEU A 21 -5.00 20.42 -4.54
CA LEU A 21 -5.99 20.98 -3.63
C LEU A 21 -7.27 21.37 -4.37
N ASN A 22 -7.14 22.02 -5.53
CA ASN A 22 -8.28 22.39 -6.36
C ASN A 22 -9.06 21.14 -6.81
N ALA A 23 -8.36 20.11 -7.29
CA ALA A 23 -8.98 18.84 -7.70
C ALA A 23 -9.59 18.06 -6.53
N VAL A 24 -9.21 18.33 -5.28
CA VAL A 24 -9.84 17.71 -4.12
C VAL A 24 -11.12 18.47 -3.71
N THR A 25 -11.10 19.80 -3.82
CA THR A 25 -12.19 20.67 -3.37
C THR A 25 -13.27 20.90 -4.42
N GLU A 26 -12.99 20.63 -5.69
CA GLU A 26 -13.95 20.82 -6.79
C GLU A 26 -15.03 19.71 -6.78
N ASP A 27 -16.09 19.93 -6.01
CA ASP A 27 -17.25 19.04 -5.93
C ASP A 27 -18.39 19.43 -6.88
N THR A 28 -18.36 20.65 -7.45
CA THR A 28 -19.42 21.25 -8.28
C THR A 28 -19.99 20.30 -9.35
N ILE A 29 -19.13 19.68 -10.15
CA ILE A 29 -19.57 18.76 -11.22
C ILE A 29 -20.16 17.48 -10.62
N HIS A 30 -19.62 16.97 -9.52
CA HIS A 30 -20.11 15.74 -8.91
C HIS A 30 -21.45 15.95 -8.19
N GLU A 31 -21.64 17.12 -7.57
CA GLU A 31 -22.90 17.53 -6.97
C GLU A 31 -24.00 17.66 -8.03
N GLU A 32 -23.72 18.35 -9.14
CA GLU A 32 -24.64 18.44 -10.28
C GLU A 32 -25.01 17.05 -10.84
N ILE A 33 -24.05 16.13 -10.85
CA ILE A 33 -24.28 14.76 -11.30
C ILE A 33 -25.21 13.98 -10.36
N GLU A 34 -25.04 14.14 -9.05
CA GLU A 34 -25.89 13.48 -8.04
C GLU A 34 -27.29 14.08 -8.02
N LEU A 35 -27.42 15.40 -8.11
CA LEU A 35 -28.71 16.08 -8.21
C LEU A 35 -29.51 15.59 -9.43
N GLU A 36 -28.88 15.43 -10.60
CA GLU A 36 -29.58 14.87 -11.77
C GLU A 36 -29.89 13.35 -11.65
N LYS A 37 -29.10 12.59 -10.88
CA LYS A 37 -29.41 11.17 -10.61
C LYS A 37 -30.63 11.06 -9.70
N GLU A 38 -30.73 11.93 -8.70
CA GLU A 38 -31.86 12.02 -7.77
C GLU A 38 -33.14 12.50 -8.47
N ASP A 39 -33.04 13.50 -9.34
CA ASP A 39 -34.16 14.01 -10.15
C ASP A 39 -34.72 12.93 -11.11
N ARG A 40 -33.84 12.13 -11.75
CA ARG A 40 -34.27 10.98 -12.58
C ARG A 40 -34.95 9.88 -11.76
N LEU A 41 -34.51 9.61 -10.54
CA LEU A 41 -35.14 8.61 -9.66
C LEU A 41 -36.51 9.08 -9.19
N HIS A 42 -36.66 10.37 -8.86
CA HIS A 42 -37.95 10.98 -8.56
C HIS A 42 -38.89 10.88 -9.76
N PHE A 43 -38.46 11.28 -10.95
CA PHE A 43 -39.28 11.20 -12.17
C PHE A 43 -39.68 9.76 -12.52
N SER A 44 -38.79 8.79 -12.33
CA SER A 44 -39.10 7.36 -12.57
C SER A 44 -40.11 6.77 -11.58
N ASN A 45 -40.15 7.27 -10.34
CA ASN A 45 -41.16 6.86 -9.35
C ASN A 45 -42.52 7.51 -9.62
N THR A 46 -42.55 8.78 -10.06
CA THR A 46 -43.80 9.49 -10.39
C THR A 46 -44.45 8.94 -11.66
N ASN A 47 -43.68 8.43 -12.62
CA ASN A 47 -44.23 7.81 -13.84
C ASN A 47 -44.94 6.45 -13.60
N SER A 48 -44.98 5.95 -12.36
CA SER A 48 -45.79 4.79 -11.98
C SER A 48 -47.20 5.14 -11.49
N SER A 49 -47.51 6.44 -11.36
CA SER A 49 -48.83 6.93 -11.00
C SER A 49 -49.13 8.24 -11.72
N GLU A 50 -50.05 8.15 -12.67
CA GLU A 50 -50.81 9.25 -13.28
C GLU A 50 -50.08 10.03 -14.38
N ALA A 51 -50.45 9.68 -15.61
CA ALA A 51 -50.41 10.61 -16.73
C ALA A 51 -51.46 11.71 -16.49
N ASP A 52 -51.03 12.93 -16.23
CA ASP A 52 -51.80 14.10 -16.63
C ASP A 52 -50.88 15.28 -16.98
N GLY A 53 -51.24 15.98 -18.04
CA GLY A 53 -50.40 17.00 -18.67
C GLY A 53 -50.39 18.33 -17.93
N SER A 54 -49.26 19.02 -17.96
CA SER A 54 -49.26 20.48 -18.06
C SER A 54 -47.89 20.99 -18.53
N ASP A 55 -47.90 21.67 -19.67
CA ASP A 55 -46.85 22.55 -20.12
C ASP A 55 -46.63 23.68 -19.10
N LEU A 56 -45.41 23.81 -18.58
CA LEU A 56 -44.92 25.10 -18.07
C LEU A 56 -43.41 25.21 -18.29
N ALA A 57 -43.07 26.05 -19.27
CA ALA A 57 -41.75 26.58 -19.49
C ALA A 57 -41.26 27.31 -18.22
N GLY A 58 -40.16 26.83 -17.65
CA GLY A 58 -39.43 27.48 -16.56
C GLY A 58 -37.95 27.52 -16.90
N ASP A 59 -37.42 28.73 -17.07
CA ASP A 59 -36.00 29.05 -17.22
C ASP A 59 -35.16 28.33 -16.16
N SER A 60 -34.39 27.34 -16.59
CA SER A 60 -33.19 26.91 -15.88
C SER A 60 -32.21 26.42 -16.91
N THR A 61 -31.05 27.06 -16.96
CA THR A 61 -29.89 26.71 -17.77
C THR A 61 -29.25 25.41 -17.26
N LEU A 62 -30.02 24.33 -17.20
CA LEU A 62 -29.52 23.00 -16.92
C LEU A 62 -29.29 22.30 -18.26
N CYS A 63 -28.03 22.21 -18.68
CA CYS A 63 -27.67 21.48 -19.89
C CYS A 63 -27.95 19.98 -19.68
N GLN A 64 -29.15 19.54 -20.03
CA GLN A 64 -29.56 18.16 -19.86
C GLN A 64 -28.72 17.25 -20.79
N CYS A 65 -27.71 16.59 -20.22
CA CYS A 65 -26.79 15.67 -20.89
C CYS A 65 -27.48 14.36 -21.38
N SER A 66 -28.81 14.32 -21.41
CA SER A 66 -29.62 13.15 -21.76
C SER A 66 -29.70 12.89 -23.27
N ALA A 67 -29.47 13.90 -24.12
CA ALA A 67 -29.79 13.82 -25.54
C ALA A 67 -28.70 13.17 -26.43
N SER A 68 -27.47 12.98 -25.96
CA SER A 68 -26.39 12.38 -26.77
C SER A 68 -25.63 11.27 -26.07
N ALA A 69 -25.48 10.13 -26.75
CA ALA A 69 -24.67 9.00 -26.27
C ALA A 69 -23.20 9.41 -26.00
N ALA A 70 -22.70 10.40 -26.72
CA ALA A 70 -21.39 10.99 -26.50
C ALA A 70 -21.29 11.69 -25.13
N CYS A 71 -22.24 12.54 -24.76
CA CYS A 71 -22.24 13.24 -23.46
C CYS A 71 -22.28 12.25 -22.29
N LEU A 72 -23.14 11.23 -22.37
CA LEU A 72 -23.22 10.18 -21.35
C LEU A 72 -21.89 9.41 -21.21
N THR A 73 -21.24 9.11 -22.34
CA THR A 73 -19.95 8.39 -22.36
C THR A 73 -18.84 9.25 -21.77
N PHE A 74 -18.74 10.53 -22.16
CA PHE A 74 -17.74 11.46 -21.61
C PHE A 74 -17.93 11.69 -20.12
N ARG A 75 -19.17 11.83 -19.66
CA ARG A 75 -19.49 11.99 -18.23
C ARG A 75 -19.09 10.77 -17.40
N LYS A 76 -19.46 9.57 -17.85
CA LYS A 76 -18.99 8.33 -17.20
C LYS A 76 -17.46 8.21 -17.22
N GLY A 77 -16.83 8.61 -18.32
CA GLY A 77 -15.37 8.66 -18.43
C GLY A 77 -14.75 9.61 -17.43
N PHE A 78 -15.34 10.80 -17.23
CA PHE A 78 -14.89 11.78 -16.24
C PHE A 78 -15.01 11.25 -14.81
N GLU A 79 -16.17 10.68 -14.43
CA GLU A 79 -16.38 10.07 -13.09
C GLU A 79 -15.31 8.99 -12.79
N ILE A 80 -14.94 8.17 -13.78
CA ILE A 80 -13.93 7.12 -13.62
C ILE A 80 -12.50 7.68 -13.57
N LEU A 81 -12.18 8.68 -14.39
CA LEU A 81 -10.83 9.23 -14.51
C LEU A 81 -10.47 10.24 -13.41
N TYR A 82 -11.47 10.80 -12.73
CA TYR A 82 -11.28 11.85 -11.75
C TYR A 82 -10.33 11.46 -10.59
N PRO A 83 -10.49 10.29 -9.94
CA PRO A 83 -9.57 9.86 -8.87
C PRO A 83 -8.12 9.73 -9.34
N PHE A 84 -7.91 9.27 -10.59
CA PHE A 84 -6.56 9.15 -11.16
C PHE A 84 -5.87 10.50 -11.32
N ASN A 85 -6.61 11.57 -11.60
CA ASN A 85 -6.04 12.91 -11.69
C ASN A 85 -5.51 13.38 -10.32
N ILE A 86 -6.26 13.12 -9.25
CA ILE A 86 -5.84 13.45 -7.88
C ILE A 86 -4.61 12.64 -7.47
N GLU A 87 -4.59 11.34 -7.77
CA GLU A 87 -3.43 10.48 -7.53
C GLU A 87 -2.19 10.93 -8.31
N PHE A 88 -2.37 11.35 -9.56
CA PHE A 88 -1.29 11.83 -10.41
C PHE A 88 -0.55 13.01 -9.77
N TYR A 89 -1.27 14.04 -9.30
CA TYR A 89 -0.63 15.17 -8.65
C TYR A 89 0.11 14.75 -7.38
N LEU A 90 -0.47 13.89 -6.55
CA LEU A 90 0.19 13.44 -5.32
C LEU A 90 1.50 12.66 -5.60
N MET A 91 1.49 11.82 -6.63
CA MET A 91 2.67 11.09 -7.09
C MET A 91 3.72 12.02 -7.72
N ALA A 92 3.29 12.98 -8.55
CA ALA A 92 4.15 13.97 -9.18
C ALA A 92 4.83 14.86 -8.12
N GLY A 93 4.06 15.41 -7.18
CA GLY A 93 4.56 16.19 -6.06
C GLY A 93 5.58 15.44 -5.20
N CYS A 94 5.33 14.16 -4.91
CA CYS A 94 6.30 13.30 -4.21
C CYS A 94 7.62 13.18 -4.99
N MET A 95 7.55 12.89 -6.30
CA MET A 95 8.73 12.76 -7.16
C MET A 95 9.50 14.08 -7.27
N ILE A 96 8.80 15.20 -7.45
CA ILE A 96 9.40 16.54 -7.50
C ILE A 96 10.08 16.87 -6.17
N TYR A 97 9.46 16.55 -5.03
CA TYR A 97 10.06 16.74 -3.70
C TYR A 97 11.34 15.91 -3.53
N VAL A 98 11.32 14.64 -3.94
CA VAL A 98 12.50 13.76 -3.91
C VAL A 98 13.60 14.30 -4.83
N MET A 99 13.25 14.74 -6.05
CA MET A 99 14.16 15.37 -6.99
C MET A 99 14.79 16.62 -6.37
N TRP A 100 13.98 17.54 -5.84
CA TRP A 100 14.42 18.78 -5.19
C TRP A 100 15.41 18.51 -4.04
N LYS A 101 15.11 17.52 -3.20
CA LYS A 101 15.97 17.13 -2.07
C LYS A 101 17.31 16.53 -2.52
N ASN A 102 17.32 15.89 -3.69
CA ASN A 102 18.50 15.23 -4.25
C ASN A 102 19.33 16.13 -5.18
N VAL A 103 18.85 17.32 -5.54
CA VAL A 103 19.61 18.31 -6.33
C VAL A 103 20.96 18.62 -5.65
N GLY A 104 22.06 18.32 -6.35
CA GLY A 104 23.43 18.53 -5.90
C GLY A 104 24.06 17.36 -5.14
N ARG A 105 23.34 16.26 -4.87
CA ARG A 105 23.91 15.05 -4.26
C ARG A 105 24.44 14.10 -5.33
N ARG A 106 25.69 13.66 -5.21
CA ARG A 106 26.24 12.58 -6.04
C ARG A 106 25.72 11.24 -5.53
N MET A 107 24.99 10.51 -6.36
CA MET A 107 24.50 9.17 -6.03
C MET A 107 25.60 8.14 -6.32
N SER A 108 25.82 7.20 -5.40
CA SER A 108 26.65 6.03 -5.67
C SER A 108 25.85 5.04 -6.53
N PRO A 109 26.42 4.46 -7.59
CA PRO A 109 25.69 3.55 -8.48
C PRO A 109 25.30 2.28 -7.71
N GLY A 110 24.01 1.99 -7.58
CA GLY A 110 23.54 0.86 -6.77
C GLY A 110 22.14 0.32 -7.02
N HIS A 111 21.25 1.03 -7.74
CA HIS A 111 19.84 0.59 -7.85
C HIS A 111 19.60 -0.63 -8.76
N HIS A 112 20.44 -0.88 -9.77
CA HIS A 112 20.27 -2.05 -10.65
C HIS A 112 20.63 -3.40 -10.00
N VAL A 113 21.29 -3.40 -8.84
CA VAL A 113 21.68 -4.63 -8.14
C VAL A 113 20.50 -5.22 -7.36
N THR A 114 19.60 -4.39 -6.85
CA THR A 114 18.49 -4.80 -5.96
C THR A 114 17.48 -5.70 -6.67
N GLN A 115 17.11 -5.38 -7.92
CA GLN A 115 16.12 -6.16 -8.69
C GLN A 115 16.59 -7.58 -9.03
N LYS A 116 17.88 -7.77 -9.33
CA LYS A 116 18.45 -9.12 -9.55
C LYS A 116 18.51 -9.95 -8.27
N VAL A 117 18.65 -9.30 -7.11
CA VAL A 117 18.72 -9.97 -5.80
C VAL A 117 17.34 -10.46 -5.35
N THR A 118 16.28 -9.68 -5.57
CA THR A 118 14.90 -10.08 -5.26
C THR A 118 14.49 -11.37 -5.97
N LEU A 119 14.72 -11.44 -7.29
CA LEU A 119 14.34 -12.61 -8.10
C LEU A 119 15.16 -13.84 -7.71
N HIS A 120 16.42 -13.65 -7.31
CA HIS A 120 17.28 -14.73 -6.84
C HIS A 120 16.83 -15.28 -5.48
N ILE A 121 16.43 -14.42 -4.54
CA ILE A 121 15.93 -14.82 -3.21
C ILE A 121 14.59 -15.53 -3.33
N VAL A 122 13.69 -15.07 -4.20
CA VAL A 122 12.41 -15.73 -4.44
C VAL A 122 12.62 -17.12 -5.07
N TYR A 123 13.53 -17.22 -6.05
CA TYR A 123 13.76 -18.47 -6.79
C TYR A 123 14.61 -19.51 -6.04
N GLN A 124 15.61 -19.08 -5.26
CA GLN A 124 16.45 -19.99 -4.47
C GLN A 124 16.03 -20.13 -3.01
N GLY A 125 15.31 -19.14 -2.47
CA GLY A 125 14.93 -19.08 -1.08
C GLY A 125 13.63 -19.80 -0.74
N GLY A 126 13.07 -20.62 -1.64
CA GLY A 126 11.92 -21.51 -1.36
C GLY A 126 10.68 -20.87 -0.73
N ILE A 127 10.45 -19.57 -0.92
CA ILE A 127 9.33 -18.82 -0.34
C ILE A 127 8.03 -19.23 -1.05
N ILE A 128 7.50 -20.41 -0.75
CA ILE A 128 6.42 -21.03 -1.53
C ILE A 128 5.07 -20.66 -0.93
N TYR A 129 4.92 -20.76 0.39
CA TYR A 129 3.61 -20.62 1.04
C TYR A 129 3.11 -19.18 0.96
N GLY A 130 3.95 -18.20 1.30
CA GLY A 130 3.58 -16.78 1.24
C GLY A 130 3.20 -16.32 -0.17
N LEU A 131 3.91 -16.81 -1.19
CA LEU A 131 3.58 -16.52 -2.59
C LEU A 131 2.29 -17.20 -3.03
N VAL A 132 2.06 -18.47 -2.67
CA VAL A 132 0.83 -19.19 -3.04
C VAL A 132 -0.39 -18.55 -2.39
N PHE A 133 -0.35 -18.28 -1.07
CA PHE A 133 -1.47 -17.62 -0.38
C PHE A 133 -1.68 -16.18 -0.86
N GLY A 134 -0.61 -15.44 -1.13
CA GLY A 134 -0.72 -14.09 -1.68
C GLY A 134 -1.25 -14.08 -3.12
N ALA A 135 -0.87 -15.05 -3.95
CA ALA A 135 -1.42 -15.23 -5.30
C ALA A 135 -2.90 -15.63 -5.27
N LEU A 136 -3.32 -16.43 -4.29
CA LEU A 136 -4.73 -16.76 -4.06
C LEU A 136 -5.53 -15.50 -3.71
N VAL A 137 -5.01 -14.66 -2.81
CA VAL A 137 -5.60 -13.35 -2.48
C VAL A 137 -5.68 -12.46 -3.72
N LEU A 138 -4.62 -12.42 -4.54
CA LEU A 138 -4.62 -11.71 -5.83
C LEU A 138 -5.74 -12.18 -6.77
N ALA A 139 -5.81 -13.48 -7.04
CA ALA A 139 -6.81 -14.04 -7.94
C ALA A 139 -8.24 -13.83 -7.43
N ALA A 140 -8.47 -14.05 -6.13
CA ALA A 140 -9.77 -13.81 -5.49
C ALA A 140 -10.15 -12.33 -5.55
N GLY A 141 -9.22 -11.43 -5.22
CA GLY A 141 -9.46 -10.00 -5.23
C GLY A 141 -9.73 -9.45 -6.63
N VAL A 142 -9.02 -9.90 -7.67
CA VAL A 142 -9.30 -9.54 -9.07
C VAL A 142 -10.71 -10.00 -9.46
N THR A 143 -11.09 -11.21 -9.08
CA THR A 143 -12.44 -11.75 -9.35
C THR A 143 -13.51 -10.90 -8.66
N VAL A 144 -13.35 -10.60 -7.38
CA VAL A 144 -14.26 -9.76 -6.59
C VAL A 144 -14.35 -8.35 -7.16
N PHE A 145 -13.23 -7.75 -7.57
CA PHE A 145 -13.18 -6.44 -8.20
C PHE A 145 -14.00 -6.39 -9.50
N ILE A 146 -13.80 -7.36 -10.39
CA ILE A 146 -14.56 -7.43 -11.65
C ILE A 146 -16.05 -7.61 -11.37
N LEU A 147 -16.41 -8.52 -10.46
CA LEU A 147 -17.81 -8.76 -10.09
C LEU A 147 -18.46 -7.51 -9.51
N TYR A 148 -17.76 -6.79 -8.62
CA TYR A 148 -18.26 -5.55 -8.04
C TYR A 148 -18.53 -4.50 -9.12
N GLN A 149 -17.57 -4.26 -10.02
CA GLN A 149 -17.73 -3.27 -11.09
C GLN A 149 -18.90 -3.57 -12.03
N VAL A 150 -19.14 -4.85 -12.31
CA VAL A 150 -20.27 -5.27 -13.17
C VAL A 150 -21.60 -5.18 -12.42
N TRP A 151 -21.65 -5.61 -11.16
CA TRP A 151 -22.90 -5.74 -10.41
C TRP A 151 -23.35 -4.46 -9.71
N VAL A 152 -22.45 -3.53 -9.39
CA VAL A 152 -22.81 -2.24 -8.75
C VAL A 152 -23.75 -1.41 -9.63
N SER A 153 -23.62 -1.55 -10.96
CA SER A 153 -24.50 -0.88 -11.94
C SER A 153 -25.91 -1.47 -11.99
N GLN A 154 -26.16 -2.65 -11.40
CA GLN A 154 -27.46 -3.33 -11.43
C GLN A 154 -28.15 -3.25 -10.07
N GLN A 155 -29.31 -2.57 -10.00
CA GLN A 155 -30.00 -2.28 -8.74
C GLN A 155 -30.37 -3.54 -7.93
N GLN A 156 -30.70 -4.65 -8.59
CA GLN A 156 -31.03 -5.93 -7.96
C GLN A 156 -29.81 -6.66 -7.37
N LEU A 157 -28.62 -6.51 -8.00
CA LEU A 157 -27.39 -7.20 -7.59
C LEU A 157 -26.47 -6.32 -6.74
N ARG A 158 -26.80 -5.03 -6.57
CA ARG A 158 -25.99 -4.06 -5.84
C ARG A 158 -25.70 -4.48 -4.40
N LEU A 159 -26.69 -5.02 -3.68
CA LEU A 159 -26.49 -5.51 -2.32
C LEU A 159 -25.52 -6.70 -2.29
N THR A 160 -25.69 -7.65 -3.21
CA THR A 160 -24.77 -8.79 -3.36
C THR A 160 -23.35 -8.34 -3.72
N ALA A 161 -23.19 -7.32 -4.56
CA ALA A 161 -21.89 -6.73 -4.90
C ALA A 161 -21.18 -6.22 -3.64
N PHE A 162 -21.88 -5.47 -2.78
CA PHE A 162 -21.33 -5.03 -1.50
C PHE A 162 -20.99 -6.19 -0.57
N LEU A 163 -21.86 -7.20 -0.45
CA LEU A 163 -21.58 -8.36 0.40
C LEU A 163 -20.31 -9.11 -0.02
N VAL A 164 -20.14 -9.33 -1.33
CA VAL A 164 -18.94 -10.00 -1.86
C VAL A 164 -17.70 -9.13 -1.65
N PHE A 165 -17.80 -7.82 -1.88
CA PHE A 165 -16.72 -6.87 -1.68
C PHE A 165 -16.27 -6.78 -0.21
N TYR A 166 -17.21 -6.51 0.70
CA TYR A 166 -16.94 -6.41 2.14
C TYR A 166 -16.51 -7.77 2.69
N GLY A 167 -17.14 -8.87 2.27
CA GLY A 167 -16.77 -10.23 2.68
C GLY A 167 -15.32 -10.58 2.34
N TYR A 168 -14.85 -10.21 1.14
CA TYR A 168 -13.43 -10.36 0.78
C TYR A 168 -12.51 -9.56 1.71
N HIS A 169 -12.82 -8.29 1.99
CA HIS A 169 -12.00 -7.46 2.87
C HIS A 169 -12.03 -7.94 4.33
N LEU A 170 -13.19 -8.37 4.82
CA LEU A 170 -13.36 -8.97 6.15
C LEU A 170 -12.59 -10.29 6.30
N ALA A 171 -12.31 -11.01 5.21
CA ALA A 171 -11.45 -12.19 5.24
C ALA A 171 -9.96 -11.82 5.19
N VAL A 172 -9.57 -10.90 4.31
CA VAL A 172 -8.15 -10.57 4.07
C VAL A 172 -7.55 -9.71 5.19
N MET A 173 -8.25 -8.69 5.69
CA MET A 173 -7.73 -7.74 6.69
C MET A 173 -7.34 -8.42 8.02
N PRO A 174 -8.14 -9.35 8.60
CA PRO A 174 -7.71 -10.09 9.79
C PRO A 174 -6.50 -10.97 9.54
N VAL A 175 -6.42 -11.64 8.38
CA VAL A 175 -5.26 -12.47 8.04
C VAL A 175 -3.99 -11.63 7.93
N MET A 176 -4.06 -10.48 7.26
CA MET A 176 -2.96 -9.51 7.20
C MET A 176 -2.56 -8.98 8.59
N SER A 177 -3.55 -8.71 9.44
CA SER A 177 -3.33 -8.28 10.84
C SER A 177 -2.61 -9.35 11.65
N LEU A 178 -3.04 -10.61 11.56
CA LEU A 178 -2.43 -11.75 12.25
C LEU A 178 -1.00 -12.02 11.74
N CYS A 179 -0.77 -11.91 10.43
CA CYS A 179 0.57 -12.03 9.84
C CYS A 179 1.50 -10.91 10.35
N SER A 180 1.01 -9.67 10.38
CA SER A 180 1.77 -8.51 10.87
C SER A 180 2.08 -8.63 12.37
N LEU A 181 1.10 -9.09 13.17
CA LEU A 181 1.28 -9.36 14.58
C LEU A 181 2.29 -10.49 14.83
N THR A 182 2.22 -11.58 14.06
CA THR A 182 3.16 -12.69 14.15
C THR A 182 4.58 -12.24 13.80
N GLY A 183 4.74 -11.46 12.73
CA GLY A 183 6.03 -10.87 12.34
C GLY A 183 6.59 -9.94 13.44
N LEU A 184 5.74 -9.13 14.06
CA LEU A 184 6.11 -8.29 15.20
C LEU A 184 6.53 -9.10 16.43
N LEU A 185 5.78 -10.15 16.78
CA LEU A 185 6.12 -11.05 17.89
C LEU A 185 7.45 -11.75 17.65
N VAL A 186 7.67 -12.23 16.43
CA VAL A 186 8.94 -12.80 15.99
C VAL A 186 10.09 -11.80 16.17
N HIS A 187 9.94 -10.56 15.71
CA HIS A 187 10.95 -9.51 15.90
C HIS A 187 11.21 -9.22 17.39
N ARG A 188 10.16 -9.17 18.21
CA ARG A 188 10.30 -8.91 19.66
C ARG A 188 10.97 -10.06 20.40
N LEU A 189 10.67 -11.31 20.04
CA LEU A 189 11.31 -12.48 20.64
C LEU A 189 12.80 -12.52 20.31
N GLU A 190 13.17 -12.17 19.07
CA GLU A 190 14.57 -12.13 18.68
C GLU A 190 15.32 -10.95 19.31
N ARG A 191 14.65 -9.81 19.51
CA ARG A 191 15.21 -8.66 20.25
C ARG A 191 15.49 -9.01 21.72
N LYS A 192 14.56 -9.65 22.42
CA LYS A 192 14.76 -10.07 23.81
C LYS A 192 15.93 -11.05 23.97
N ALA A 193 16.29 -11.76 22.90
CA ALA A 193 17.44 -12.67 22.91
C ALA A 193 18.79 -11.99 22.63
N HIS A 194 18.83 -10.73 22.18
CA HIS A 194 20.05 -9.96 21.92
C HIS A 194 19.96 -8.60 22.62
N GLU A 195 20.07 -8.60 23.95
CA GLU A 195 20.25 -7.37 24.73
C GLU A 195 21.64 -6.79 24.49
N GLY A 196 21.72 -5.66 23.80
CA GLY A 196 22.98 -4.92 23.65
C GLY A 196 23.01 -4.01 22.44
N GLY A 197 22.42 -2.82 22.57
CA GLY A 197 22.67 -1.72 21.62
C GLY A 197 21.43 -0.88 21.34
N HIS A 198 21.25 0.18 22.10
CA HIS A 198 20.29 1.24 21.79
C HIS A 198 20.86 2.06 20.64
N ASN A 199 20.33 1.90 19.42
CA ASN A 199 20.69 2.73 18.28
C ASN A 199 19.55 3.72 18.00
N PRO A 200 19.75 5.02 18.18
CA PRO A 200 18.79 6.02 17.73
C PRO A 200 18.89 6.04 16.20
N THR A 201 17.83 5.71 15.48
CA THR A 201 17.88 5.75 14.01
C THR A 201 16.66 6.44 13.44
N ARG A 202 16.91 7.71 13.12
CA ARG A 202 16.49 8.51 11.97
C ARG A 202 15.03 8.34 11.49
N SER A 203 14.29 9.41 11.73
CA SER A 203 12.84 9.62 11.64
C SER A 203 12.23 9.81 10.25
N LEU A 204 12.99 9.83 9.14
CA LEU A 204 12.44 10.31 7.86
C LEU A 204 11.46 9.33 7.20
N ASP A 205 11.84 8.05 7.05
CA ASP A 205 10.97 7.06 6.40
C ASP A 205 9.78 6.71 7.30
N VAL A 206 9.96 6.82 8.62
CA VAL A 206 8.89 6.70 9.62
C VAL A 206 7.90 7.86 9.51
N ILE A 207 8.37 9.11 9.39
CA ILE A 207 7.49 10.27 9.19
C ILE A 207 6.71 10.12 7.88
N LEU A 208 7.35 9.64 6.81
CA LEU A 208 6.67 9.46 5.52
C LEU A 208 5.62 8.35 5.58
N LEU A 209 5.92 7.21 6.22
CA LEU A 209 4.97 6.11 6.41
C LEU A 209 3.78 6.53 7.30
N VAL A 210 4.04 7.24 8.39
CA VAL A 210 3.00 7.74 9.30
C VAL A 210 2.16 8.82 8.64
N ALA A 211 2.77 9.73 7.87
CA ALA A 211 2.06 10.76 7.13
C ALA A 211 1.18 10.15 6.01
N ALA A 212 1.65 9.13 5.31
CA ALA A 212 0.86 8.42 4.30
C ALA A 212 -0.30 7.63 4.94
N ALA A 213 -0.07 7.00 6.09
CA ALA A 213 -1.11 6.27 6.82
C ALA A 213 -2.24 7.19 7.35
N LEU A 214 -1.99 8.49 7.50
CA LEU A 214 -2.95 9.45 8.05
C LEU A 214 -4.25 9.50 7.22
N GLY A 215 -4.16 9.43 5.89
CA GLY A 215 -5.35 9.47 5.03
C GLY A 215 -6.27 8.26 5.24
N GLN A 216 -5.70 7.05 5.24
CA GLN A 216 -6.47 5.82 5.49
C GLN A 216 -6.98 5.74 6.94
N LEU A 217 -6.20 6.22 7.93
CA LEU A 217 -6.64 6.33 9.32
C LEU A 217 -7.83 7.30 9.46
N ALA A 218 -7.74 8.49 8.84
CA ALA A 218 -8.80 9.47 8.88
C ALA A 218 -10.10 8.93 8.26
N LEU A 219 -10.03 8.31 7.07
CA LEU A 219 -11.21 7.74 6.41
C LEU A 219 -11.88 6.65 7.24
N SER A 220 -11.10 5.71 7.75
CA SER A 220 -11.65 4.62 8.56
C SER A 220 -12.22 5.12 9.89
N TYR A 221 -11.61 6.15 10.50
CA TYR A 221 -12.15 6.79 11.70
C TYR A 221 -13.45 7.55 11.44
N PHE A 222 -13.52 8.38 10.41
CA PHE A 222 -14.76 9.11 10.09
C PHE A 222 -15.89 8.18 9.65
N SER A 223 -15.58 7.11 8.90
CA SER A 223 -16.55 6.06 8.56
C SER A 223 -17.08 5.36 9.81
N LEU A 224 -16.19 5.01 10.75
CA LEU A 224 -16.54 4.42 12.05
C LEU A 224 -17.46 5.35 12.86
N VAL A 225 -17.14 6.64 12.94
CA VAL A 225 -17.96 7.63 13.65
C VAL A 225 -19.35 7.76 13.02
N ALA A 226 -19.44 7.84 11.69
CA ALA A 226 -20.72 7.91 10.99
C ALA A 226 -21.57 6.64 11.24
N ALA A 227 -20.96 5.46 11.16
CA ALA A 227 -21.65 4.19 11.40
C ALA A 227 -22.19 4.08 12.84
N LEU A 228 -21.40 4.51 13.84
CA LEU A 228 -21.82 4.51 15.25
C LEU A 228 -22.92 5.55 15.53
N ALA A 229 -22.87 6.70 14.88
CA ALA A 229 -23.82 7.79 15.11
C ALA A 229 -25.19 7.55 14.47
N LEU A 230 -25.22 6.98 13.26
CA LEU A 230 -26.47 6.64 12.56
C LEU A 230 -27.12 5.34 13.07
N GLY A 231 -26.35 4.50 13.78
CA GLY A 231 -26.80 3.22 14.30
C GLY A 231 -26.84 2.12 13.24
N THR A 232 -26.67 0.87 13.66
CA THR A 232 -26.58 -0.29 12.75
C THR A 232 -27.95 -0.85 12.33
N GLY A 233 -28.77 -0.01 11.70
CA GLY A 233 -30.13 -0.38 11.26
C GLY A 233 -30.21 -1.47 10.17
N GLY A 234 -29.08 -1.97 9.66
CA GLY A 234 -29.06 -3.00 8.61
C GLY A 234 -27.69 -3.67 8.40
N LEU A 235 -27.70 -4.81 7.71
CA LEU A 235 -26.54 -5.67 7.44
C LEU A 235 -25.35 -4.92 6.81
N LEU A 236 -25.61 -3.95 5.94
CA LEU A 236 -24.55 -3.15 5.30
C LEU A 236 -23.85 -2.21 6.31
N GLY A 237 -24.58 -1.67 7.28
CA GLY A 237 -24.01 -0.85 8.34
C GLY A 237 -23.09 -1.64 9.27
N ASP A 238 -23.49 -2.86 9.64
CA ASP A 238 -22.65 -3.76 10.44
C ASP A 238 -21.37 -4.18 9.71
N LEU A 239 -21.47 -4.43 8.39
CA LEU A 239 -20.32 -4.74 7.55
C LEU A 239 -19.37 -3.57 7.40
N ASP A 240 -19.89 -2.35 7.22
CA ASP A 240 -19.08 -1.14 7.12
C ASP A 240 -18.38 -0.79 8.45
N LEU A 241 -19.08 -0.98 9.57
CA LEU A 241 -18.51 -0.87 10.91
C LEU A 241 -17.37 -1.88 11.11
N SER A 242 -17.61 -3.15 10.79
CA SER A 242 -16.62 -4.22 10.90
C SER A 242 -15.41 -3.97 10.00
N TYR A 243 -15.65 -3.53 8.76
CA TYR A 243 -14.62 -3.16 7.81
C TYR A 243 -13.77 -1.99 8.32
N SER A 244 -14.39 -0.94 8.86
CA SER A 244 -13.70 0.23 9.39
C SER A 244 -12.80 -0.13 10.58
N LEU A 245 -13.29 -0.94 11.51
CA LEU A 245 -12.52 -1.44 12.66
C LEU A 245 -11.34 -2.33 12.23
N LEU A 246 -11.58 -3.28 11.31
CA LEU A 246 -10.53 -4.16 10.81
C LEU A 246 -9.48 -3.40 10.00
N SER A 247 -9.90 -2.39 9.22
CA SER A 247 -8.95 -1.54 8.48
C SER A 247 -8.08 -0.72 9.43
N LEU A 248 -8.60 -0.21 10.55
CA LEU A 248 -7.79 0.48 11.56
C LEU A 248 -6.78 -0.48 12.20
N LEU A 249 -7.25 -1.66 12.62
CA LEU A 249 -6.40 -2.67 13.25
C LEU A 249 -5.27 -3.13 12.32
N GLU A 250 -5.61 -3.45 11.07
CA GLU A 250 -4.65 -3.87 10.05
C GLU A 250 -3.59 -2.79 9.80
N LEU A 251 -4.02 -1.55 9.60
CA LEU A 251 -3.13 -0.43 9.32
C LEU A 251 -2.17 -0.15 10.49
N ILE A 252 -2.68 -0.19 11.73
CA ILE A 252 -1.84 0.02 12.93
C ILE A 252 -0.82 -1.11 13.06
N LEU A 253 -1.24 -2.38 12.96
CA LEU A 253 -0.35 -3.53 13.12
C LEU A 253 0.70 -3.61 12.00
N GLN A 254 0.29 -3.37 10.75
CA GLN A 254 1.20 -3.37 9.61
C GLN A 254 2.23 -2.24 9.71
N ASN A 255 1.81 -1.03 10.12
CA ASN A 255 2.73 0.07 10.34
C ASN A 255 3.77 -0.23 11.40
N ILE A 256 3.34 -0.76 12.55
CA ILE A 256 4.26 -1.13 13.62
C ILE A 256 5.24 -2.21 13.12
N PHE A 257 4.75 -3.24 12.43
CA PHE A 257 5.60 -4.29 11.87
C PHE A 257 6.65 -3.75 10.89
N ILE A 258 6.23 -2.88 9.95
CA ILE A 258 7.12 -2.28 8.95
C ILE A 258 8.19 -1.40 9.61
N ILE A 259 7.79 -0.49 10.50
CA ILE A 259 8.71 0.43 11.19
C ILE A 259 9.74 -0.35 12.01
N GLU A 260 9.26 -1.31 12.80
CA GLU A 260 10.11 -2.15 13.65
C GLU A 260 11.07 -3.01 12.82
N GLY A 261 10.61 -3.56 11.69
CA GLY A 261 11.45 -4.31 10.77
C GLY A 261 12.55 -3.46 10.12
N LEU A 262 12.19 -2.26 9.64
CA LEU A 262 13.10 -1.36 8.92
C LEU A 262 14.19 -0.81 9.86
N HIS A 263 13.85 -0.56 11.13
CA HIS A 263 14.80 -0.09 12.14
C HIS A 263 15.84 -1.15 12.53
N ARG A 264 15.52 -2.44 12.38
CA ARG A 264 16.37 -3.56 12.81
C ARG A 264 17.53 -3.88 11.88
N HIS A 265 17.35 -3.74 10.56
CA HIS A 265 18.34 -4.17 9.58
C HIS A 265 19.42 -3.14 9.09
N PRO A 266 19.43 -1.82 9.45
CA PRO A 266 20.32 -0.84 8.81
C PRO A 266 21.81 -1.13 9.02
N ASN A 267 22.19 -1.73 10.15
CA ASN A 267 23.58 -2.07 10.46
C ASN A 267 24.07 -3.33 9.72
N LEU A 268 23.17 -4.27 9.38
CA LEU A 268 23.51 -5.42 8.54
C LEU A 268 23.64 -5.00 7.07
N PHE A 269 22.87 -4.01 6.63
CA PHE A 269 22.94 -3.45 5.28
C PHE A 269 24.30 -2.79 4.98
N ALA A 270 24.84 -1.97 5.89
CA ALA A 270 26.16 -1.37 5.72
C ALA A 270 27.26 -2.45 5.61
N LYS A 271 27.24 -3.43 6.53
CA LYS A 271 28.23 -4.53 6.57
C LYS A 271 28.10 -5.51 5.40
N LYS A 272 26.90 -5.92 4.99
CA LYS A 272 26.71 -6.83 3.83
C LYS A 272 27.06 -6.12 2.52
N LYS A 273 26.72 -4.85 2.36
CA LYS A 273 27.06 -4.06 1.17
C LYS A 273 28.57 -3.86 1.04
N GLU A 274 29.29 -3.62 2.14
CA GLU A 274 30.75 -3.58 2.16
C GLU A 274 31.40 -4.96 1.90
N LYS A 275 30.93 -6.01 2.58
CA LYS A 275 31.48 -7.37 2.45
C LYS A 275 31.23 -7.97 1.06
N TRP A 276 30.13 -7.60 0.42
CA TRP A 276 29.81 -8.01 -0.95
C TRP A 276 30.54 -7.16 -2.00
N ARG A 277 30.68 -5.84 -1.77
CA ARG A 277 31.57 -4.99 -2.60
C ARG A 277 33.01 -5.50 -2.59
N SER A 278 33.54 -5.87 -1.42
CA SER A 278 34.89 -6.44 -1.33
C SER A 278 35.00 -7.82 -1.97
N SER A 279 33.91 -8.59 -2.05
CA SER A 279 33.89 -9.89 -2.76
C SER A 279 33.89 -9.74 -4.28
N ILE A 280 33.30 -8.68 -4.83
CA ILE A 280 33.23 -8.44 -6.29
C ILE A 280 34.49 -7.75 -6.81
N PHE A 281 35.10 -6.86 -6.01
CA PHE A 281 36.34 -6.18 -6.36
C PHE A 281 37.60 -7.01 -6.10
N LYS A 282 37.49 -8.30 -5.73
CA LYS A 282 38.66 -9.19 -5.79
C LYS A 282 38.96 -9.48 -7.26
N PRO A 283 40.10 -9.03 -7.80
CA PRO A 283 40.55 -9.52 -9.10
C PRO A 283 40.79 -11.02 -8.92
N LYS A 284 40.19 -11.85 -9.76
CA LYS A 284 40.62 -13.25 -9.91
C LYS A 284 42.10 -13.23 -10.32
N ARG A 285 43.02 -13.34 -9.36
CA ARG A 285 44.40 -13.73 -9.66
C ARG A 285 44.31 -15.13 -10.27
N LYS A 286 44.41 -15.21 -11.60
CA LYS A 286 44.78 -16.43 -12.30
C LYS A 286 46.19 -16.79 -11.81
N VAL A 287 46.28 -17.74 -10.90
CA VAL A 287 47.52 -18.48 -10.68
C VAL A 287 47.49 -19.60 -11.72
N THR A 288 48.11 -19.35 -12.87
CA THR A 288 48.54 -20.42 -13.77
C THR A 288 49.67 -21.18 -13.09
N ALA A 289 49.45 -22.48 -12.90
CA ALA A 289 50.44 -23.42 -12.41
C ALA A 289 51.62 -23.54 -13.38
N ALA A 290 52.82 -23.58 -12.83
CA ALA A 290 53.98 -24.22 -13.43
C ALA A 290 54.71 -24.98 -12.31
N THR A 291 54.95 -26.26 -12.58
CA THR A 291 55.50 -27.30 -11.70
C THR A 291 57.03 -27.28 -11.70
N GLN A 292 57.65 -27.57 -10.54
CA GLN A 292 58.95 -28.24 -10.28
C GLN A 292 59.46 -27.77 -8.90
N GLU A 293 60.16 -28.50 -8.02
CA GLU A 293 60.44 -29.92 -7.74
C GLU A 293 61.15 -29.93 -6.35
N GLU A 294 61.07 -31.06 -5.64
CA GLU A 294 61.97 -31.56 -4.57
C GLU A 294 62.26 -30.82 -3.21
N LYS A 295 61.81 -31.51 -2.13
CA LYS A 295 62.63 -32.11 -1.02
C LYS A 295 63.01 -31.25 0.22
N LYS A 296 62.53 -31.65 1.41
CA LYS A 296 63.27 -32.31 2.52
C LYS A 296 62.58 -32.15 3.91
N THR A 297 62.39 -33.29 4.59
CA THR A 297 62.31 -33.65 6.05
C THR A 297 62.62 -32.55 7.10
N ASP A 298 62.11 -32.48 8.35
CA ASP A 298 61.74 -33.53 9.33
C ASP A 298 61.15 -32.92 10.65
N ILE A 299 60.46 -33.76 11.45
CA ILE A 299 60.40 -33.86 12.94
C ILE A 299 59.53 -32.91 13.83
N SER A 300 58.55 -33.58 14.47
CA SER A 300 57.97 -33.53 15.84
C SER A 300 57.67 -32.21 16.58
N LEU A 301 56.46 -32.13 17.17
CA LEU A 301 56.31 -32.24 18.64
C LEU A 301 54.84 -32.45 19.03
N LEU A 302 54.63 -33.47 19.86
CA LEU A 302 53.44 -33.72 20.66
C LEU A 302 53.26 -32.57 21.66
N GLU A 303 52.08 -31.98 21.73
CA GLU A 303 51.64 -31.30 22.94
C GLU A 303 50.16 -31.61 23.21
N GLY A 304 49.92 -32.14 24.40
CA GLY A 304 48.66 -32.71 24.82
C GLY A 304 47.66 -31.69 25.33
N ASN A 305 46.40 -32.14 25.30
CA ASN A 305 45.29 -31.80 26.20
C ASN A 305 44.94 -30.31 26.39
N THR A 306 43.88 -29.88 25.71
CA THR A 306 42.77 -29.21 26.40
C THR A 306 41.46 -29.60 25.71
N SER A 307 40.64 -30.37 26.41
CA SER A 307 39.26 -30.66 26.05
C SER A 307 38.45 -29.36 26.00
N ALA A 308 38.08 -28.92 24.80
CA ALA A 308 37.09 -27.87 24.60
C ALA A 308 35.67 -28.46 24.86
N PRO A 309 34.78 -27.75 25.57
CA PRO A 309 33.37 -28.12 25.63
C PRO A 309 32.72 -27.95 24.25
N PRO A 310 31.68 -28.72 23.91
CA PRO A 310 31.05 -28.66 22.59
C PRO A 310 30.39 -27.29 22.38
N ALA A 311 30.76 -26.63 21.28
CA ALA A 311 30.09 -25.44 20.79
C ALA A 311 28.61 -25.76 20.56
N VAL A 312 27.75 -25.00 21.24
CA VAL A 312 26.30 -24.96 21.11
C VAL A 312 25.91 -24.79 19.63
N GLN A 313 25.51 -25.89 18.99
CA GLN A 313 24.95 -25.92 17.63
C GLN A 313 23.48 -25.45 17.56
N GLU A 314 22.83 -25.14 18.68
CA GLU A 314 21.40 -24.78 18.71
C GLU A 314 21.07 -23.37 18.16
N HIS A 315 22.06 -22.47 18.06
CA HIS A 315 21.78 -21.07 17.74
C HIS A 315 21.59 -20.78 16.23
N ASP A 316 22.05 -21.67 15.34
CA ASP A 316 22.03 -21.46 13.89
C ASP A 316 20.68 -21.87 13.26
N GLY A 317 20.08 -22.97 13.73
CA GLY A 317 18.78 -23.47 13.25
C GLY A 317 17.61 -22.52 13.58
N LYS A 318 17.61 -21.93 14.77
CA LYS A 318 16.54 -21.02 15.23
C LYS A 318 16.54 -19.69 14.44
N LYS A 319 17.72 -19.18 14.06
CA LYS A 319 17.86 -17.98 13.21
C LYS A 319 17.37 -18.24 11.77
N SER A 320 17.65 -19.41 11.22
CA SER A 320 17.22 -19.80 9.87
C SER A 320 15.69 -19.89 9.74
N TRP A 321 15.01 -20.53 10.71
CA TRP A 321 13.55 -20.65 10.70
C TRP A 321 12.84 -19.30 10.86
N THR A 322 13.34 -18.46 11.77
CA THR A 322 12.78 -17.13 12.05
C THR A 322 12.88 -16.21 10.83
N LYS A 323 14.04 -16.21 10.17
CA LYS A 323 14.26 -15.55 8.88
C LYS A 323 13.27 -16.03 7.83
N ARG A 324 13.10 -17.34 7.67
CA ARG A 324 12.19 -17.90 6.68
C ARG A 324 10.74 -17.50 6.97
N ALA A 325 10.30 -17.55 8.23
CA ALA A 325 8.97 -17.11 8.62
C ALA A 325 8.70 -15.64 8.24
N ILE A 326 9.66 -14.73 8.50
CA ILE A 326 9.55 -13.32 8.11
C ILE A 326 9.46 -13.17 6.58
N GLN A 327 10.25 -13.95 5.82
CA GLN A 327 10.21 -13.90 4.36
C GLN A 327 8.85 -14.36 3.79
N GLU A 328 8.27 -15.44 4.33
CA GLU A 328 6.93 -15.90 3.93
C GLU A 328 5.85 -14.87 4.27
N ILE A 329 5.92 -14.27 5.48
CA ILE A 329 5.01 -13.21 5.92
C ILE A 329 5.11 -11.99 5.00
N CYS A 330 6.32 -11.50 4.73
CA CYS A 330 6.53 -10.35 3.85
C CYS A 330 6.00 -10.63 2.44
N ALA A 331 6.29 -11.80 1.87
CA ALA A 331 5.80 -12.17 0.53
C ALA A 331 4.27 -12.17 0.44
N PHE A 332 3.58 -12.74 1.44
CA PHE A 332 2.12 -12.70 1.53
C PHE A 332 1.59 -11.26 1.65
N LEU A 333 2.18 -10.46 2.54
CA LEU A 333 1.76 -9.07 2.77
C LEU A 333 1.99 -8.20 1.53
N ILE A 334 3.07 -8.41 0.77
CA ILE A 334 3.35 -7.68 -0.47
C ILE A 334 2.22 -7.91 -1.48
N LEU A 335 1.89 -9.17 -1.78
CA LEU A 335 0.86 -9.50 -2.77
C LEU A 335 -0.53 -9.02 -2.31
N SER A 336 -0.82 -9.12 -1.02
CA SER A 336 -2.07 -8.61 -0.44
C SER A 336 -2.15 -7.08 -0.55
N ASN A 337 -1.08 -6.35 -0.22
CA ASN A 337 -1.05 -4.89 -0.37
C ASN A 337 -1.14 -4.44 -1.83
N ILE A 338 -0.59 -5.21 -2.78
CA ILE A 338 -0.78 -4.94 -4.21
C ILE A 338 -2.28 -5.03 -4.57
N MET A 339 -3.02 -6.03 -4.09
CA MET A 339 -4.46 -6.06 -4.33
C MET A 339 -5.20 -4.91 -3.69
N LEU A 340 -4.92 -4.62 -2.42
CA LEU A 340 -5.56 -3.54 -1.69
C LEU A 340 -5.17 -2.15 -2.23
N TRP A 341 -4.09 -2.07 -3.01
CA TRP A 341 -3.72 -0.90 -3.79
C TRP A 341 -4.53 -0.79 -5.09
N VAL A 342 -4.66 -1.88 -5.85
CA VAL A 342 -5.35 -1.92 -7.14
C VAL A 342 -6.85 -1.61 -7.01
N ILE A 343 -7.52 -2.16 -6.00
CA ILE A 343 -8.98 -2.00 -5.82
C ILE A 343 -9.42 -0.52 -5.76
N PRO A 344 -8.90 0.32 -4.83
CA PRO A 344 -9.27 1.73 -4.76
C PRO A 344 -8.72 2.55 -5.95
N ALA A 345 -7.57 2.19 -6.50
CA ALA A 345 -6.97 2.91 -7.64
C ALA A 345 -7.83 2.83 -8.91
N PHE A 346 -8.58 1.74 -9.12
CA PHE A 346 -9.48 1.59 -10.26
C PHE A 346 -10.95 1.94 -9.94
N GLY A 347 -11.17 2.85 -8.98
CA GLY A 347 -12.47 3.51 -8.81
C GLY A 347 -13.53 2.71 -8.05
N VAL A 348 -13.15 1.67 -7.30
CA VAL A 348 -14.09 1.04 -6.36
C VAL A 348 -14.12 1.86 -5.07
N HIS A 349 -15.10 2.75 -4.98
CA HIS A 349 -15.34 3.57 -3.80
C HIS A 349 -16.65 3.18 -3.11
N PRO A 350 -16.68 2.07 -2.37
CA PRO A 350 -17.86 1.66 -1.61
C PRO A 350 -18.29 2.75 -0.61
N GLN A 351 -17.38 3.61 -0.16
CA GLN A 351 -17.66 4.74 0.74
C GLN A 351 -18.59 5.79 0.12
N PHE A 352 -18.54 5.98 -1.20
CA PHE A 352 -19.47 6.85 -1.91
C PHE A 352 -20.82 6.14 -2.16
N GLU A 353 -20.77 4.84 -2.42
CA GLU A 353 -21.94 4.05 -2.83
C GLU A 353 -22.77 3.51 -1.64
N ASN A 354 -22.19 3.39 -0.44
CA ASN A 354 -22.86 2.94 0.79
C ASN A 354 -23.72 4.05 1.42
N GLY A 355 -23.45 5.32 1.11
CA GLY A 355 -24.28 6.46 1.49
C GLY A 355 -24.26 6.86 2.98
N LEU A 356 -23.77 6.02 3.90
CA LEU A 356 -23.72 6.31 5.34
C LEU A 356 -22.94 7.60 5.65
N GLY A 357 -21.75 7.77 5.07
CA GLY A 357 -20.96 8.97 5.25
C GLY A 357 -21.65 10.23 4.72
N LYS A 358 -22.37 10.11 3.59
CA LYS A 358 -23.15 11.20 2.99
C LYS A 358 -24.32 11.60 3.89
N GLN A 359 -25.02 10.64 4.48
CA GLN A 359 -26.14 10.89 5.38
C GLN A 359 -25.72 11.60 6.67
N PHE A 360 -24.53 11.28 7.20
CA PHE A 360 -24.05 11.88 8.44
C PHE A 360 -23.33 13.23 8.24
N PHE A 361 -22.41 13.32 7.29
CA PHE A 361 -21.57 14.51 7.08
C PHE A 361 -22.12 15.48 6.02
N GLY A 362 -23.08 15.04 5.20
CA GLY A 362 -23.48 15.74 3.97
C GLY A 362 -22.58 15.37 2.79
N PHE A 363 -23.10 15.55 1.57
CA PHE A 363 -22.41 15.16 0.34
C PHE A 363 -21.05 15.85 0.18
N SER A 364 -21.02 17.19 0.19
CA SER A 364 -19.81 17.99 -0.05
C SER A 364 -18.68 17.68 0.95
N ALA A 365 -18.97 17.69 2.25
CA ALA A 365 -17.96 17.40 3.27
C ALA A 365 -17.44 15.96 3.18
N TRP A 366 -18.31 14.99 2.94
CA TRP A 366 -17.89 13.59 2.75
C TRP A 366 -17.07 13.42 1.48
N PHE A 367 -17.45 14.09 0.39
CA PHE A 367 -16.72 14.07 -0.87
C PHE A 367 -15.29 14.58 -0.72
N VAL A 368 -15.10 15.73 -0.07
CA VAL A 368 -13.76 16.25 0.23
C VAL A 368 -12.96 15.28 1.10
N LEU A 369 -13.57 14.71 2.15
CA LEU A 369 -12.89 13.74 3.02
C LEU A 369 -12.41 12.51 2.24
N VAL A 370 -13.28 11.91 1.42
CA VAL A 370 -12.94 10.73 0.61
C VAL A 370 -11.88 11.06 -0.43
N ASN A 371 -11.98 12.20 -1.13
CA ASN A 371 -11.00 12.62 -2.12
C ASN A 371 -9.64 13.03 -1.53
N LEU A 372 -9.59 13.46 -0.27
CA LEU A 372 -8.33 13.63 0.46
C LEU A 372 -7.72 12.29 0.85
N GLY A 373 -8.55 11.39 1.40
CA GLY A 373 -8.06 10.18 2.04
C GLY A 373 -7.75 9.02 1.09
N GLN A 374 -8.49 8.87 -0.01
CA GLN A 374 -8.31 7.77 -0.96
C GLN A 374 -6.94 7.81 -1.66
N PRO A 375 -6.49 8.94 -2.24
CA PRO A 375 -5.17 9.02 -2.85
C PRO A 375 -4.04 8.78 -1.85
N LEU A 376 -4.20 9.26 -0.61
CA LEU A 376 -3.25 9.01 0.47
C LEU A 376 -3.21 7.53 0.86
N SER A 377 -4.35 6.84 0.85
CA SER A 377 -4.44 5.40 1.06
C SER A 377 -3.74 4.61 -0.04
N VAL A 378 -3.97 4.96 -1.30
CA VAL A 378 -3.29 4.37 -2.47
C VAL A 378 -1.78 4.58 -2.36
N PHE A 379 -1.35 5.79 -2.02
CA PHE A 379 0.05 6.12 -1.80
C PHE A 379 0.66 5.31 -0.65
N TYR A 380 -0.06 5.18 0.47
CA TYR A 380 0.35 4.36 1.59
C TYR A 380 0.57 2.91 1.16
N ARG A 381 -0.39 2.30 0.45
CA ARG A 381 -0.29 0.90 0.00
C ARG A 381 0.91 0.72 -0.92
N MET A 382 1.13 1.62 -1.87
CA MET A 382 2.32 1.60 -2.73
C MET A 382 3.63 1.69 -1.94
N HIS A 383 3.71 2.61 -0.99
CA HIS A 383 4.92 2.79 -0.17
C HIS A 383 5.16 1.58 0.74
N SER A 384 4.10 1.02 1.32
CA SER A 384 4.16 -0.18 2.17
C SER A 384 4.69 -1.39 1.41
N VAL A 385 4.35 -1.55 0.11
CA VAL A 385 4.91 -2.60 -0.75
C VAL A 385 6.41 -2.42 -0.89
N GLY A 386 6.90 -1.20 -1.15
CA GLY A 386 8.33 -0.91 -1.22
C GLY A 386 9.07 -1.24 0.08
N ALA A 387 8.50 -0.83 1.22
CA ALA A 387 9.04 -1.11 2.54
C ALA A 387 9.08 -2.62 2.85
N LEU A 388 8.01 -3.36 2.55
CA LEU A 388 7.94 -4.81 2.75
C LEU A 388 8.89 -5.57 1.82
N MET A 389 9.11 -5.09 0.58
CA MET A 389 10.10 -5.64 -0.33
C MET A 389 11.52 -5.46 0.20
N GLU A 390 11.82 -4.31 0.80
CA GLU A 390 13.11 -4.09 1.47
C GLU A 390 13.26 -5.06 2.65
N LEU A 391 12.21 -5.25 3.44
CA LEU A 391 12.21 -6.22 4.55
C LEU A 391 12.43 -7.66 4.07
N LEU A 392 11.74 -8.08 3.01
CA LEU A 392 11.87 -9.41 2.40
C LEU A 392 13.31 -9.71 1.97
N ILE A 393 14.00 -8.72 1.40
CA ILE A 393 15.41 -8.85 0.96
C ILE A 393 16.36 -8.83 2.17
N SER A 394 15.99 -8.10 3.23
CA SER A 394 16.82 -7.89 4.42
C SER A 394 16.85 -9.05 5.40
N ALA A 395 15.73 -9.77 5.51
CA ALA A 395 15.56 -10.98 6.32
C ALA A 395 16.56 -12.03 5.83
#